data_AF-A0A9D4PJP8-F1
#
_entry.id   AF-A0A9D4PJP8-F1
#
_cell.length_a   1.000
_cell.length_b   1.000
_cell.length_c   1.000
_cell.angle_alpha   90.00
_cell.angle_beta   90.00
_cell.angle_gamma   90.00
#
_symmetry.space_group_name_H-M   'P 1'
#
loop_
_entity.id
_entity.type
_entity.pdbx_description
1 polymer ?
#
loop_
_entity_poly.entity_id
_entity_poly.type
_entity_poly.pdbx_seq_one_letter_code
_entity_poly.pdbx_strand_id
1 'polypeptide(L)'
;MGILFAKHKKVSRVTEQDKAILQLKQQRDKIKQYQKKILFNLENERQLARKLLNDGRKEKAKLLLRKKRFMEQMLEKTDGQLTNLERMVHDIEFAQIEIQVVEGLKVGNESLKKLHEASICSFLSFRSRLKA
;
A
#
# COMPACT_ATOMS: atom_id res chain seq x y z
N MET A 1 30.21 32.75 7.43
CA MET A 1 30.90 31.56 6.89
C MET A 1 30.15 30.32 7.37
N GLY A 2 29.40 29.53 6.61
CA GLY A 2 29.13 29.49 5.19
C GLY A 2 27.88 28.61 4.95
N ILE A 3 27.06 29.05 4.01
CA ILE A 3 25.94 28.30 3.43
C ILE A 3 26.57 27.34 2.42
N LEU A 4 26.84 26.08 2.80
CA LEU A 4 27.57 25.12 1.94
C LEU A 4 26.94 23.73 1.81
N PHE A 5 25.65 23.60 2.10
CA PHE A 5 24.90 22.38 1.74
C PHE A 5 23.61 22.72 1.01
N ALA A 6 23.74 23.40 -0.14
CA ALA A 6 22.73 23.34 -1.18
C ALA A 6 22.68 21.89 -1.69
N LYS A 7 21.83 21.06 -1.08
CA LYS A 7 21.52 19.72 -1.56
C LYS A 7 20.98 19.86 -2.98
N HIS A 8 21.81 19.55 -3.98
CA HIS A 8 21.33 19.22 -5.32
C HIS A 8 20.23 18.18 -5.16
N LYS A 9 18.98 18.59 -5.38
CA LYS A 9 17.81 17.72 -5.34
C LYS A 9 17.94 16.82 -6.57
N LYS A 10 18.67 15.71 -6.42
CA LYS A 10 18.62 14.59 -7.37
C LYS A 10 17.15 14.27 -7.54
N VAL A 11 16.59 14.52 -8.71
CA VAL A 11 15.21 14.18 -9.04
C VAL A 11 15.14 12.66 -8.92
N SER A 12 14.64 12.18 -7.79
CA SER A 12 14.58 10.75 -7.51
C SER A 12 13.62 10.16 -8.53
N ARG A 13 14.07 9.12 -9.24
CA ARG A 13 13.28 8.25 -10.14
C ARG A 13 12.11 7.54 -9.44
N VAL A 14 11.88 7.86 -8.16
CA VAL A 14 10.88 7.34 -7.25
C VAL A 14 9.72 8.32 -7.26
N THR A 15 8.58 7.84 -7.74
CA THR A 15 7.34 8.60 -7.78
C THR A 15 6.80 8.83 -6.35
N GLU A 16 5.91 9.79 -6.15
CA GLU A 16 5.31 10.02 -4.82
C GLU A 16 4.46 8.82 -4.38
N GLN A 17 3.90 8.10 -5.36
CA GLN A 17 3.16 6.87 -5.23
C GLN A 17 4.06 5.75 -4.67
N ASP A 18 5.26 5.56 -5.22
CA ASP A 18 6.23 4.56 -4.71
C ASP A 18 6.59 4.81 -3.25
N LYS A 19 6.70 6.08 -2.84
CA LYS A 19 6.96 6.45 -1.45
C LYS A 19 5.78 6.09 -0.55
N ALA A 20 4.56 6.32 -1.00
CA ALA A 20 3.35 5.94 -0.27
C ALA A 20 3.25 4.42 -0.11
N ILE A 21 3.48 3.66 -1.18
CA ILE A 21 3.50 2.19 -1.15
C ILE A 21 4.58 1.69 -0.19
N LEU A 22 5.77 2.29 -0.22
CA LEU A 22 6.85 1.94 0.71
C LEU A 22 6.45 2.18 2.17
N GLN A 23 5.81 3.31 2.47
CA GLN A 23 5.36 3.62 3.83
C GLN A 23 4.31 2.62 4.32
N LEU A 24 3.34 2.25 3.47
CA LEU A 24 2.34 1.24 3.79
C LEU A 24 2.96 -0.13 4.03
N LYS A 25 3.93 -0.54 3.20
CA LYS A 25 4.68 -1.79 3.38
C LYS A 25 5.48 -1.79 4.68
N GLN A 26 6.13 -0.69 5.02
CA GLN A 26 6.84 -0.56 6.31
C GLN A 26 5.90 -0.67 7.51
N GLN A 27 4.71 -0.07 7.43
CA GLN A 27 3.71 -0.20 8.49
C GLN A 27 3.21 -1.64 8.63
N ARG A 28 2.91 -2.30 7.50
CA ARG A 28 2.52 -3.72 7.46
C ARG A 28 3.56 -4.61 8.14
N ASP A 29 4.85 -4.40 7.82
CA ASP A 29 5.92 -5.21 8.38
C ASP A 29 6.09 -4.97 9.89
N LYS A 30 5.92 -3.73 10.38
CA LYS A 30 5.90 -3.42 11.82
C LYS A 30 4.75 -4.12 12.54
N ILE A 31 3.56 -4.14 11.93
CA ILE A 31 2.38 -4.83 12.47
C ILE A 31 2.63 -6.34 12.56
N LYS A 32 3.18 -6.96 11.51
CA LYS A 32 3.57 -8.37 11.52
C LYS A 32 4.61 -8.70 12.59
N GLN A 33 5.60 -7.82 12.78
CA GLN A 33 6.59 -7.99 13.87
C GLN A 33 5.93 -7.92 15.25
N TYR A 34 4.97 -7.00 15.43
CA TYR A 34 4.24 -6.86 16.69
C TYR A 34 3.34 -8.08 16.97
N GLN A 35 2.64 -8.58 15.94
CA GLN A 35 1.86 -9.82 16.01
C GLN A 35 2.72 -11.00 16.49
N LYS A 36 3.90 -11.19 15.89
CA LYS A 36 4.84 -12.25 16.29
C LYS A 36 5.30 -12.13 17.74
N LYS A 37 5.55 -10.90 18.21
CA LYS A 37 5.91 -10.64 19.62
C LYS A 37 4.77 -10.99 20.57
N ILE A 38 3.52 -10.63 20.23
CA ILE A 38 2.36 -10.97 21.06
C ILE A 38 2.17 -12.49 21.12
N LEU A 39 2.25 -13.20 19.99
CA LEU A 39 2.13 -14.67 19.95
C LEU A 39 3.18 -15.35 20.83
N PHE A 40 4.43 -14.88 20.80
CA PHE A 40 5.49 -15.39 21.67
C PHE A 40 5.19 -15.18 23.15
N ASN A 41 4.75 -13.97 23.52
CA ASN A 41 4.37 -13.66 24.91
C ASN A 41 3.17 -14.49 25.38
N LEU A 42 2.23 -14.77 24.49
CA LEU A 42 1.01 -15.53 24.79
C LEU A 42 1.33 -17.01 25.09
N GLU A 43 2.28 -17.62 24.38
CA GLU A 43 2.76 -18.97 24.71
C GLU A 43 3.50 -18.99 26.05
N ASN A 44 4.36 -18.00 26.33
CA ASN A 44 5.04 -17.87 27.62
C ASN A 44 4.06 -17.73 28.79
N GLU A 45 3.02 -16.89 28.63
CA GLU A 45 1.98 -16.74 29.65
C GLU A 45 1.17 -18.02 29.84
N ARG A 46 0.94 -18.79 28.77
CA ARG A 46 0.26 -20.09 28.84
C ARG A 46 1.07 -21.09 29.67
N GLN A 47 2.38 -21.13 29.49
CA GLN A 47 3.28 -21.98 30.28
C GLN A 47 3.34 -21.53 31.74
N LEU A 48 3.42 -20.22 31.99
CA LEU A 48 3.39 -19.64 33.34
C LEU A 48 2.08 -19.94 34.07
N ALA A 49 0.95 -19.81 33.38
CA ALA A 49 -0.36 -20.14 33.94
C ALA A 49 -0.47 -21.62 34.33
N ARG A 50 0.06 -22.54 33.49
CA ARG A 50 0.12 -23.98 33.82
C ARG A 50 0.95 -24.24 35.08
N LYS A 51 2.13 -23.62 35.20
CA LYS A 51 2.98 -23.75 36.40
C LYS A 51 2.26 -23.25 37.65
N LEU A 52 1.64 -22.06 37.59
CA LEU A 52 0.93 -21.48 38.73
C LEU A 52 -0.31 -22.26 39.18
N LEU A 53 -0.96 -22.98 38.25
CA LEU A 53 -2.05 -23.89 38.58
C LEU A 53 -1.53 -25.12 39.34
N ASN A 54 -0.39 -25.68 38.92
CA ASN A 54 0.26 -26.79 39.62
C ASN A 54 0.75 -26.37 41.02
N ASP A 55 1.24 -25.13 41.16
CA ASP A 55 1.67 -24.55 42.44
C ASP A 55 0.50 -24.14 43.35
N GLY A 56 -0.75 -24.38 42.95
CA GLY A 56 -1.96 -24.07 43.74
C GLY A 56 -2.32 -22.58 43.83
N ARG A 57 -1.62 -21.69 43.09
CA ARG A 57 -1.79 -20.23 43.17
C ARG A 57 -2.88 -19.72 42.21
N LYS A 58 -4.14 -20.03 42.52
CA LYS A 58 -5.32 -19.73 41.68
C LYS A 58 -5.52 -18.25 41.35
N GLU A 59 -5.32 -17.33 42.31
CA GLU A 59 -5.51 -15.89 42.08
C GLU A 59 -4.52 -15.33 41.04
N LYS A 60 -3.25 -15.75 41.09
CA LYS A 60 -2.23 -15.34 40.12
C LYS A 60 -2.52 -15.93 38.73
N ALA A 61 -2.99 -17.17 38.67
CA ALA A 61 -3.40 -17.79 37.41
C ALA A 61 -4.58 -17.04 36.76
N LYS A 62 -5.59 -16.63 37.56
CA LYS A 62 -6.74 -15.86 37.07
C LYS A 62 -6.34 -14.50 36.48
N LEU A 63 -5.37 -13.82 37.10
CA LEU A 63 -4.83 -12.56 36.58
C LEU A 63 -4.14 -12.75 35.22
N LEU A 64 -3.32 -13.79 35.07
CA LEU A 64 -2.67 -14.11 33.80
C LEU A 64 -3.69 -14.46 32.70
N LEU A 65 -4.76 -15.18 33.02
CA LEU A 65 -5.81 -15.48 32.04
C LEU A 65 -6.54 -14.21 31.57
N ARG A 66 -6.73 -13.22 32.44
CA ARG A 66 -7.27 -11.90 32.05
C ARG A 66 -6.31 -11.16 31.11
N LYS A 67 -5.01 -11.21 31.42
CA LYS A 67 -3.98 -10.61 30.57
C LYS A 67 -3.91 -11.28 29.19
N LYS A 68 -4.01 -12.61 29.14
CA LYS A 68 -4.13 -13.39 27.91
C LYS A 68 -5.31 -12.92 27.05
N ARG A 69 -6.51 -12.81 27.64
CA ARG A 69 -7.71 -12.33 26.93
C ARG A 69 -7.52 -10.93 26.32
N PHE A 70 -6.88 -10.02 27.05
CA PHE A 70 -6.59 -8.69 26.54
C PHE A 70 -5.61 -8.73 25.34
N MET A 71 -4.59 -9.59 25.40
CA MET A 71 -3.67 -9.78 24.28
C MET A 71 -4.35 -10.39 23.06
N GLU A 72 -5.30 -11.32 23.24
CA GLU A 72 -6.10 -11.88 22.15
C GLU A 72 -6.96 -10.80 21.47
N GLN A 73 -7.59 -9.90 22.24
CA GLN A 73 -8.32 -8.76 21.68
C GLN A 73 -7.40 -7.79 20.92
N MET A 74 -6.17 -7.60 21.39
CA MET A 74 -5.18 -6.78 20.69
C MET A 74 -4.73 -7.43 19.38
N LEU A 75 -4.60 -8.76 19.33
CA LEU A 75 -4.33 -9.49 18.08
C LEU A 75 -5.46 -9.28 17.08
N GLU A 76 -6.71 -9.43 17.49
CA GLU A 76 -7.87 -9.24 16.60
C GLU A 76 -7.92 -7.84 15.99
N LYS A 77 -7.65 -6.79 16.79
CA LYS A 77 -7.53 -5.42 16.29
C LYS A 77 -6.36 -5.27 15.30
N THR A 78 -5.23 -5.91 15.58
CA THR A 78 -4.02 -5.88 14.75
C THR A 78 -4.28 -6.55 13.41
N ASP A 79 -5.01 -7.66 13.39
CA ASP A 79 -5.42 -8.37 12.17
C ASP A 79 -6.37 -7.51 11.32
N GLY A 80 -7.32 -6.81 11.96
CA GLY A 80 -8.17 -5.83 11.27
C GLY A 80 -7.38 -4.69 10.63
N GLN A 81 -6.35 -4.17 11.32
CA GLN A 81 -5.45 -3.16 10.77
C GLN A 81 -4.65 -3.68 9.57
N LEU A 82 -4.22 -4.95 9.62
CA LEU A 82 -3.50 -5.59 8.52
C LEU A 82 -4.37 -5.67 7.26
N THR A 83 -5.61 -6.13 7.39
CA THR A 83 -6.58 -6.18 6.28
C THR A 83 -6.85 -4.81 5.68
N ASN A 84 -6.93 -3.77 6.51
CA ASN A 84 -7.11 -2.39 6.04
C ASN A 84 -5.89 -1.89 5.25
N LEU A 85 -4.66 -2.21 5.70
CA LEU A 85 -3.44 -1.89 4.96
C LEU A 85 -3.38 -2.61 3.61
N GLU A 86 -3.77 -3.88 3.57
CA GLU A 86 -3.82 -4.65 2.32
C GLU A 86 -4.83 -4.05 1.34
N ARG A 87 -6.00 -3.64 1.82
CA ARG A 87 -6.98 -2.90 1.00
C ARG A 87 -6.41 -1.60 0.45
N MET A 88 -5.79 -0.77 1.28
CA MET A 88 -5.21 0.51 0.82
C MET A 88 -4.11 0.32 -0.22
N VAL A 89 -3.29 -0.73 -0.11
CA VAL A 89 -2.27 -1.04 -1.13
C VAL A 89 -2.95 -1.41 -2.45
N HIS A 90 -3.98 -2.27 -2.41
CA HIS A 90 -4.74 -2.63 -3.61
C HIS A 90 -5.44 -1.44 -4.26
N ASP A 91 -6.03 -0.54 -3.47
CA ASP A 91 -6.70 0.67 -3.99
C ASP A 91 -5.70 1.57 -4.75
N ILE A 92 -4.47 1.72 -4.23
CA ILE A 92 -3.42 2.51 -4.90
C ILE A 92 -2.96 1.84 -6.19
N GLU A 93 -2.77 0.52 -6.18
CA GLU A 93 -2.40 -0.25 -7.37
C GLU A 93 -3.48 -0.15 -8.46
N PHE A 94 -4.75 -0.22 -8.06
CA PHE A 94 -5.88 -0.08 -8.97
C PHE A 94 -5.98 1.32 -9.57
N ALA A 95 -5.85 2.37 -8.74
CA ALA A 95 -5.83 3.75 -9.21
C ALA A 95 -4.69 4.01 -10.21
N GLN A 96 -3.54 3.34 -10.04
CA GLN A 96 -2.44 3.44 -11.00
C GLN A 96 -2.82 2.84 -12.37
N ILE A 97 -3.53 1.71 -12.39
CA ILE A 97 -4.02 1.08 -13.62
C ILE A 97 -5.06 1.99 -14.28
N GLU A 98 -5.99 2.57 -13.52
CA GLU A 98 -7.00 3.50 -14.06
C GLU A 98 -6.36 4.69 -14.76
N ILE A 99 -5.32 5.29 -14.16
CA ILE A 99 -4.57 6.40 -14.78
C ILE A 99 -3.96 5.95 -16.11
N GLN A 100 -3.30 4.79 -16.14
CA GLN A 100 -2.67 4.26 -17.36
C GLN A 100 -3.70 3.98 -18.47
N VAL A 101 -4.87 3.45 -18.12
CA VAL A 101 -5.97 3.21 -19.08
C VAL A 101 -6.48 4.53 -19.65
N VAL A 102 -6.71 5.53 -18.81
CA VAL A 102 -7.17 6.85 -19.25
C VAL A 102 -6.13 7.54 -20.16
N GLU A 103 -4.85 7.44 -19.83
CA GLU A 103 -3.77 7.93 -20.69
C GLU A 103 -3.73 7.20 -22.04
N GLY A 104 -3.86 5.88 -22.05
CA GLY A 104 -3.95 5.08 -23.27
C GLY A 104 -5.11 5.50 -24.18
N LEU A 105 -6.29 5.74 -23.60
CA LEU A 105 -7.46 6.25 -24.35
C LEU A 105 -7.24 7.65 -24.91
N LYS A 106 -6.54 8.53 -24.20
CA LYS A 106 -6.18 9.88 -24.70
C LYS A 106 -5.28 9.79 -25.92
N VAL A 107 -4.23 8.96 -25.85
CA VAL A 107 -3.30 8.74 -26.99
C VAL A 107 -4.04 8.12 -28.18
N GLY A 108 -4.94 7.17 -27.93
CA GLY A 108 -5.82 6.60 -28.95
C GLY A 108 -6.66 7.67 -29.66
N ASN A 109 -7.33 8.54 -28.89
CA ASN A 109 -8.13 9.65 -29.42
C ASN A 109 -7.30 10.65 -30.23
N GLU A 110 -6.10 11.01 -29.76
CA GLU A 110 -5.18 11.88 -30.52
C GLU A 110 -4.74 11.26 -31.84
N SER A 111 -4.47 9.95 -31.84
CA SER A 111 -4.07 9.22 -33.05
C SER A 111 -5.21 9.18 -34.07
N LEU A 112 -6.44 8.95 -33.61
CA LEU A 112 -7.64 9.01 -34.46
C LEU A 112 -7.86 10.41 -35.06
N LYS A 113 -7.65 11.47 -34.28
CA LYS A 113 -7.72 12.85 -34.79
C LYS A 113 -6.69 13.11 -35.89
N LYS A 114 -5.44 12.68 -35.70
CA LYS A 114 -4.37 12.80 -36.72
C LYS A 114 -4.71 12.05 -38.01
N LEU A 115 -5.27 10.83 -37.91
CA LEU A 115 -5.72 10.08 -39.08
C LEU A 115 -6.89 10.76 -39.79
N HIS A 116 -7.82 11.34 -39.04
CA HIS A 116 -8.94 12.09 -39.60
C HIS A 116 -8.46 13.35 -40.34
N GLU A 117 -7.55 14.12 -39.74
CA GLU A 117 -6.93 15.30 -40.37
C GLU A 117 -6.14 14.92 -41.63
N ALA A 118 -5.34 13.86 -41.59
CA ALA A 118 -4.59 13.37 -42.75
C ALA A 118 -5.52 12.94 -43.90
N SER A 119 -6.64 12.27 -43.57
CA SER A 119 -7.64 11.85 -44.56
C SER A 119 -8.32 13.05 -45.22
N ILE A 120 -8.70 14.06 -44.43
CA ILE A 120 -9.29 15.31 -44.94
C ILE A 120 -8.28 16.09 -45.79
N CYS A 121 -7.03 16.19 -45.35
CA CYS A 121 -5.96 16.87 -46.08
C CYS A 121 -5.68 16.20 -47.43
N SER A 122 -5.69 14.86 -47.47
CA SER A 122 -5.56 14.09 -48.71
C SER A 122 -6.72 14.36 -49.68
N PHE A 123 -7.94 14.43 -49.16
CA PHE A 123 -9.14 14.70 -49.96
C PHE A 123 -9.18 16.13 -50.51
N LEU A 124 -8.76 17.11 -49.70
CA LEU A 124 -8.63 18.51 -50.13
C LEU A 124 -7.53 18.67 -51.18
N SER A 125 -6.40 17.98 -51.04
CA SER A 125 -5.31 17.98 -52.02
C SER A 125 -5.72 17.34 -53.35
N PHE A 126 -6.51 16.26 -53.31
CA PHE A 126 -7.07 15.62 -54.50
C PHE A 126 -8.11 16.51 -55.20
N ARG A 127 -8.99 17.16 -54.44
CA ARG A 127 -10.02 18.08 -54.99
C ARG A 127 -9.43 19.36 -55.57
N SER A 128 -8.32 19.86 -55.03
CA SER A 128 -7.60 21.01 -55.60
C SER A 128 -6.84 20.63 -56.88
N ARG A 129 -6.34 19.39 -57.00
CA ARG A 129 -5.77 18.86 -58.26
C ARG A 129 -6.79 18.64 -59.38
N LEU A 130 -8.04 18.32 -59.05
CA LEU A 130 -9.12 18.10 -60.02
C LEU A 130 -9.78 19.40 -60.54
N LYS A 131 -9.48 20.55 -59.94
CA LYS A 131 -9.99 21.87 -60.33
C LYS A 131 -8.98 22.72 -61.12
N ALA A 132 -7.78 22.21 -61.37
CA ALA A 132 -6.76 22.79 -62.24
C ALA A 132 -6.71 22.03 -63.56
#